data_AF-L8FV73-F1
#
_entry.id   AF-L8FV73-F1
#
_cell.length_a   1.000
_cell.length_b   1.000
_cell.length_c   1.000
_cell.angle_alpha   90.00
_cell.angle_beta   90.00
_cell.angle_gamma   90.00
#
_symmetry.space_group_name_H-M   'P 1'
#
loop_
_entity.id
_entity.type
_entity.pdbx_description
1 polymer ?
#
loop_
_entity_poly.entity_id
_entity_poly.type
_entity_poly.pdbx_seq_one_letter_code
_entity_poly.pdbx_strand_id
1 'polypeptide(L)'
;ELVAALNAVHPHDWTTFLRTRLDAVGPGARAPLDGITRGGYRLTWVDSLTAAEKSVQTGWANDFQYSLGFTLGANNRIGGVVWGGLAYEAGLGTGWDLVAVGDRAASAEALREAVTAAKAGGDPLVLIVRNGDRFRT
;
A
#
# COMPACT_ATOMS: atom_id res chain seq x y z
N GLU A 1 20.70 -16.77 25.01
CA GLU A 1 21.84 -17.17 24.16
C GLU A 1 22.25 -16.08 23.17
N LEU A 2 21.40 -15.68 22.20
CA LEU A 2 21.74 -14.66 21.19
C LEU A 2 22.32 -13.35 21.75
N VAL A 3 21.67 -12.74 22.75
CA VAL A 3 22.15 -11.49 23.39
C VAL A 3 23.54 -11.66 24.02
N ALA A 4 23.82 -12.82 24.61
CA ALA A 4 25.11 -13.10 25.21
C ALA A 4 26.19 -13.27 24.13
N ALA A 5 25.88 -13.98 23.03
CA ALA A 5 26.77 -14.12 21.89
C ALA A 5 27.09 -12.76 21.23
N LEU A 6 26.10 -11.87 21.06
CA LEU A 6 26.32 -10.53 20.51
C LEU A 6 27.19 -9.66 21.43
N ASN A 7 26.97 -9.73 22.76
CA ASN A 7 27.81 -9.01 23.72
C ASN A 7 29.25 -9.52 23.78
N ALA A 8 29.50 -10.80 23.48
CA ALA A 8 30.86 -11.34 23.39
C ALA A 8 31.65 -10.75 22.22
N VAL A 9 30.98 -10.30 21.16
CA VAL A 9 31.60 -9.63 19.99
C VAL A 9 31.69 -8.12 20.21
N HIS A 10 30.59 -7.49 20.64
CA HIS A 10 30.53 -6.05 20.85
C HIS A 10 29.55 -5.71 21.99
N PRO A 11 30.02 -5.16 23.13
CA PRO A 11 29.15 -4.74 24.22
C PRO A 11 28.13 -3.67 23.78
N HIS A 12 26.84 -3.97 23.92
CA HIS A 12 25.74 -3.05 23.61
C HIS A 12 24.47 -3.55 24.31
N ASP A 13 23.48 -2.67 24.50
CA ASP A 13 22.13 -3.08 24.93
C ASP A 13 21.37 -3.80 23.79
N TRP A 14 21.80 -5.01 23.48
CA TRP A 14 21.20 -5.86 22.45
C TRP A 14 19.77 -6.28 22.79
N THR A 15 19.44 -6.38 24.07
CA THR A 15 18.09 -6.73 24.53
C THR A 15 17.10 -5.66 24.09
N THR A 16 17.34 -4.40 24.45
CA THR A 16 16.46 -3.29 24.06
C THR A 16 16.45 -3.13 22.54
N PHE A 17 17.62 -3.20 21.90
CA PHE A 17 17.73 -3.07 20.44
C PHE A 17 16.86 -4.06 19.67
N LEU A 18 16.88 -5.34 20.06
CA LEU A 18 16.11 -6.40 19.41
C LEU A 18 14.63 -6.33 19.77
N ARG A 19 14.30 -6.17 21.06
CA ARG A 19 12.90 -6.14 21.54
C ARG A 19 12.12 -4.96 20.98
N THR A 20 12.74 -3.78 20.92
CA THR A 20 12.13 -2.59 20.31
C THR A 20 11.70 -2.83 18.86
N ARG A 21 12.37 -3.72 18.13
CA ARG A 21 12.05 -4.04 16.72
C ARG A 21 11.12 -5.22 16.58
N LEU A 22 11.33 -6.27 17.37
CA LEU A 22 10.56 -7.51 17.29
C LEU A 22 9.15 -7.34 17.85
N ASP A 23 9.01 -6.56 18.91
CA ASP A 23 7.73 -6.36 19.61
C ASP A 23 6.99 -5.13 19.06
N ALA A 24 7.55 -4.43 18.05
CA ALA A 24 6.91 -3.28 17.42
C ALA A 24 5.69 -3.73 16.59
N VAL A 25 4.51 -3.26 17.00
CA VAL A 25 3.24 -3.55 16.33
C VAL A 25 2.37 -2.30 16.19
N GLY A 26 1.48 -2.30 15.22
CA GLY A 26 0.49 -1.24 15.02
C GLY A 26 1.04 0.08 14.43
N PRO A 27 0.22 1.14 14.40
CA PRO A 27 0.55 2.40 13.70
C PRO A 27 1.69 3.21 14.33
N GLY A 28 2.01 2.92 15.60
CA GLY A 28 3.16 3.50 16.28
C GLY A 28 4.50 2.85 15.91
N ALA A 29 4.48 1.65 15.33
CA ALA A 29 5.69 0.97 14.89
C ALA A 29 6.43 1.82 13.84
N ARG A 30 7.76 1.79 13.89
CA ARG A 30 8.63 2.52 12.96
C ARG A 30 9.51 1.52 12.23
N ALA A 31 9.66 1.73 10.92
CA ALA A 31 10.62 0.96 10.15
C ALA A 31 12.04 1.18 10.70
N PRO A 32 12.89 0.14 10.77
CA PRO A 32 14.25 0.25 11.31
C PRO A 32 15.20 0.92 10.31
N LEU A 33 15.04 2.23 10.09
CA LEU A 33 15.79 3.00 9.08
C LEU A 33 17.24 3.34 9.49
N ASP A 34 17.60 3.19 10.77
CA ASP A 34 18.90 3.64 11.29
C ASP A 34 20.10 3.07 10.52
N GLY A 35 20.01 1.82 10.04
CA GLY A 35 21.07 1.20 9.25
C GLY A 35 21.26 1.87 7.89
N ILE A 36 20.16 2.21 7.21
CA ILE A 36 20.16 2.93 5.93
C ILE A 36 20.75 4.32 6.13
N THR A 37 20.34 5.03 7.19
CA THR A 37 20.84 6.37 7.49
C THR A 37 22.31 6.40 7.87
N ARG A 38 22.79 5.44 8.68
CA ARG A 38 24.22 5.33 9.00
C ARG A 38 25.08 4.95 7.80
N GLY A 39 24.50 4.30 6.79
CA GLY A 39 25.14 4.05 5.51
C GLY A 39 25.24 5.28 4.59
N GLY A 40 24.73 6.44 5.01
CA GLY A 40 24.73 7.67 4.20
C GLY A 40 23.52 7.81 3.25
N TYR A 41 22.52 6.93 3.38
CA TYR A 41 21.32 6.96 2.54
C TYR A 41 20.11 7.56 3.27
N ARG A 42 19.11 7.99 2.50
CA ARG A 42 17.82 8.47 3.02
C ARG A 42 16.68 7.85 2.22
N LEU A 43 15.64 7.40 2.92
CA LEU A 43 14.39 6.99 2.31
C LEU A 43 13.66 8.21 1.72
N THR A 44 13.29 8.14 0.46
CA THR A 44 12.48 9.15 -0.23
C THR A 44 11.32 8.47 -0.92
N TRP A 45 10.25 9.23 -1.17
CA TRP A 45 9.11 8.77 -1.95
C TRP A 45 9.10 9.44 -3.30
N VAL A 46 8.72 8.65 -4.31
CA VAL A 46 8.55 9.10 -5.70
C VAL A 46 7.18 8.67 -6.18
N ASP A 47 6.65 9.41 -7.14
CA ASP A 47 5.28 9.19 -7.63
C ASP A 47 5.13 8.03 -8.61
N SER A 48 6.25 7.50 -9.12
CA SER A 48 6.23 6.40 -10.06
C SER A 48 7.36 5.41 -9.81
N LEU A 49 7.03 4.14 -9.95
CA LEU A 49 8.01 3.05 -9.90
C LEU A 49 8.94 3.14 -11.12
N THR A 50 10.22 2.90 -10.87
CA THR A 50 11.23 2.70 -11.90
C THR A 50 10.96 1.43 -12.71
N ALA A 51 11.61 1.30 -13.88
CA ALA A 51 11.49 0.08 -14.69
C ALA A 51 11.96 -1.18 -13.94
N ALA A 52 12.99 -1.05 -13.11
CA ALA A 52 13.51 -2.14 -12.28
C ALA A 52 12.52 -2.53 -11.17
N GLU A 53 11.87 -1.56 -10.52
CA GLU A 53 10.87 -1.88 -9.49
C GLU A 53 9.63 -2.53 -10.11
N LYS A 54 9.18 -2.06 -11.29
CA LYS A 54 8.06 -2.68 -12.01
C LYS A 54 8.34 -4.12 -12.44
N SER A 55 9.59 -4.46 -12.74
CA SER A 55 9.95 -5.84 -13.11
C SER A 55 9.96 -6.79 -11.91
N VAL A 56 10.29 -6.28 -10.72
CA VAL A 56 10.25 -7.05 -9.46
C VAL A 56 8.83 -7.13 -8.90
N GLN A 57 8.07 -6.04 -8.96
CA GLN A 57 6.72 -5.94 -8.41
C GLN A 57 5.66 -6.18 -9.50
N THR A 58 5.53 -7.40 -10.00
CA THR A 58 4.66 -7.73 -11.15
C THR A 58 3.18 -7.35 -10.97
N GLY A 59 2.69 -7.20 -9.74
CA GLY A 59 1.32 -6.75 -9.42
C GLY A 59 1.11 -5.24 -9.34
N TRP A 60 2.15 -4.42 -9.54
CA TRP A 60 2.10 -2.96 -9.33
C TRP A 60 0.98 -2.27 -10.11
N ALA A 61 0.68 -2.77 -11.30
CA ALA A 61 -0.30 -2.19 -12.20
C ALA A 61 -1.74 -2.32 -11.66
N ASN A 62 -1.99 -3.09 -10.62
CA ASN A 62 -3.31 -3.28 -10.03
C ASN A 62 -3.37 -2.98 -8.52
N ASP A 63 -2.29 -2.46 -7.95
CA ASP A 63 -2.20 -2.15 -6.52
C ASP A 63 -2.64 -0.71 -6.24
N PHE A 64 -3.68 -0.56 -5.43
CA PHE A 64 -4.21 0.72 -4.95
C PHE A 64 -4.36 0.71 -3.43
N GLN A 65 -3.63 -0.15 -2.70
CA GLN A 65 -3.81 -0.31 -1.26
C GLN A 65 -3.50 0.97 -0.47
N TYR A 66 -2.49 1.73 -0.89
CA TYR A 66 -2.10 2.98 -0.21
C TYR A 66 -2.91 4.20 -0.64
N SER A 67 -3.58 4.17 -1.80
CA SER A 67 -4.37 5.28 -2.31
C SER A 67 -5.87 5.12 -2.06
N LEU A 68 -6.43 3.94 -2.33
CA LEU A 68 -7.85 3.64 -2.27
C LEU A 68 -8.19 2.49 -1.31
N GLY A 69 -7.20 1.75 -0.81
CA GLY A 69 -7.42 0.67 0.15
C GLY A 69 -7.85 -0.66 -0.47
N PHE A 70 -7.60 -0.89 -1.76
CA PHE A 70 -7.86 -2.19 -2.39
C PHE A 70 -6.88 -2.54 -3.52
N THR A 71 -6.90 -3.78 -3.98
CA THR A 71 -6.25 -4.21 -5.23
C THR A 71 -7.28 -4.58 -6.29
N LEU A 72 -6.90 -4.50 -7.57
CA LEU A 72 -7.69 -5.04 -8.67
C LEU A 72 -7.16 -6.41 -9.09
N GLY A 73 -8.07 -7.33 -9.37
CA GLY A 73 -7.80 -8.61 -10.01
C GLY A 73 -8.18 -8.59 -11.49
N ALA A 74 -8.29 -9.78 -12.07
CA ALA A 74 -8.80 -9.94 -13.43
C ALA A 74 -10.19 -9.29 -13.58
N ASN A 75 -10.45 -8.72 -14.76
CA ASN A 75 -11.72 -8.09 -15.12
C ASN A 75 -12.15 -6.99 -14.12
N ASN A 76 -11.19 -6.25 -13.56
CA ASN A 76 -11.43 -5.18 -12.58
C ASN A 76 -12.17 -5.62 -11.30
N ARG A 77 -12.05 -6.92 -10.94
CA ARG A 77 -12.55 -7.44 -9.67
C ARG A 77 -11.82 -6.79 -8.50
N ILE A 78 -12.52 -6.18 -7.57
CA ILE A 78 -11.95 -5.67 -6.32
C ILE A 78 -11.50 -6.85 -5.45
N GLY A 79 -10.20 -6.90 -5.22
CA GLY A 79 -9.48 -7.90 -4.45
C GLY A 79 -9.28 -7.47 -2.99
N GLY A 80 -8.11 -7.77 -2.43
CA GLY A 80 -7.81 -7.53 -1.01
C GLY A 80 -8.15 -6.11 -0.59
N VAL A 81 -9.05 -5.97 0.38
CA VAL A 81 -9.47 -4.69 0.95
C VAL A 81 -8.70 -4.46 2.25
N VAL A 82 -8.08 -3.29 2.39
CA VAL A 82 -7.33 -2.88 3.58
C VAL A 82 -8.31 -2.54 4.69
N TRP A 83 -8.24 -3.26 5.80
CA TRP A 83 -9.06 -2.98 6.99
C TRP A 83 -8.83 -1.56 7.50
N GLY A 84 -9.90 -0.81 7.74
CA GLY A 84 -9.84 0.61 8.14
C GLY A 84 -9.30 1.56 7.05
N GLY A 85 -9.11 1.08 5.82
CA GLY A 85 -8.76 1.92 4.66
C GLY A 85 -9.98 2.53 3.97
N LEU A 86 -9.77 3.40 2.99
CA LEU A 86 -10.86 4.15 2.33
C LEU A 86 -11.96 3.26 1.74
N ALA A 87 -11.60 2.21 1.00
CA ALA A 87 -12.59 1.27 0.48
C ALA A 87 -13.35 0.51 1.56
N TYR A 88 -12.70 0.16 2.66
CA TYR A 88 -13.35 -0.48 3.80
C TYR A 88 -14.38 0.45 4.44
N GLU A 89 -14.01 1.71 4.70
CA GLU A 89 -14.93 2.72 5.26
C GLU A 89 -16.09 3.05 4.31
N ALA A 90 -15.88 2.94 2.98
CA ALA A 90 -16.95 3.02 1.98
C ALA A 90 -17.84 1.75 1.92
N GLY A 91 -17.53 0.73 2.72
CA GLY A 91 -18.23 -0.56 2.73
C GLY A 91 -18.04 -1.35 1.44
N LEU A 92 -16.96 -1.11 0.69
CA LEU A 92 -16.56 -1.98 -0.42
C LEU A 92 -15.93 -3.25 0.13
N GLY A 93 -16.31 -4.38 -0.47
CA GLY A 93 -15.78 -5.68 -0.10
C GLY A 93 -14.98 -6.31 -1.23
N THR A 94 -14.18 -7.30 -0.88
CA THR A 94 -13.61 -8.22 -1.87
C THR A 94 -14.74 -8.91 -2.63
N GLY A 95 -14.58 -9.05 -3.95
CA GLY A 95 -15.60 -9.64 -4.80
C GLY A 95 -16.62 -8.66 -5.37
N TRP A 96 -16.39 -7.36 -5.25
CA TRP A 96 -17.10 -6.36 -6.05
C TRP A 96 -16.38 -6.19 -7.39
N ASP A 97 -17.05 -5.66 -8.40
CA ASP A 97 -16.45 -5.33 -9.69
C ASP A 97 -16.37 -3.80 -9.84
N LEU A 98 -15.23 -3.28 -10.26
CA LEU A 98 -15.12 -1.90 -10.71
C LEU A 98 -15.59 -1.83 -12.17
N VAL A 99 -16.62 -1.02 -12.41
CA VAL A 99 -17.31 -0.93 -13.70
C VAL A 99 -16.89 0.31 -14.47
N ALA A 100 -16.78 1.45 -13.79
CA ALA A 100 -16.36 2.71 -14.39
C ALA A 100 -15.52 3.57 -13.43
N VAL A 101 -14.68 4.40 -14.02
CA VAL A 101 -13.91 5.45 -13.35
C VAL A 101 -14.33 6.77 -13.97
N GLY A 102 -15.08 7.59 -13.23
CA GLY A 102 -15.78 8.74 -13.77
C GLY A 102 -16.75 8.32 -14.88
N ASP A 103 -16.54 8.87 -16.07
CA ASP A 103 -17.29 8.58 -17.29
C ASP A 103 -16.64 7.52 -18.20
N ARG A 104 -15.49 6.95 -17.78
CA ARG A 104 -14.73 5.97 -18.56
C ARG A 104 -14.96 4.55 -18.06
N ALA A 105 -14.95 3.60 -19.00
CA ALA A 105 -14.93 2.17 -18.66
C ALA A 105 -13.74 1.85 -17.75
N ALA A 106 -13.96 0.98 -16.77
CA ALA A 106 -12.93 0.66 -15.81
C ALA A 106 -11.73 -0.06 -16.45
N SER A 107 -10.55 0.40 -16.08
CA SER A 107 -9.29 -0.34 -16.20
C SER A 107 -8.36 0.12 -15.08
N ALA A 108 -7.33 -0.66 -14.79
CA ALA A 108 -6.36 -0.27 -13.78
C ALA A 108 -5.56 0.98 -14.21
N GLU A 109 -5.35 1.15 -15.52
CA GLU A 109 -4.75 2.36 -16.10
C GLU A 109 -5.66 3.58 -15.89
N ALA A 110 -6.95 3.48 -16.24
CA ALA A 110 -7.90 4.57 -16.06
C ALA A 110 -8.04 4.98 -14.58
N LEU A 111 -8.06 4.00 -13.66
CA LEU A 111 -8.09 4.27 -12.23
C LEU A 111 -6.81 4.96 -11.74
N ARG A 112 -5.64 4.54 -12.21
CA ARG A 112 -4.36 5.16 -11.85
C ARG A 112 -4.25 6.59 -12.36
N GLU A 113 -4.67 6.85 -13.59
CA GLU A 113 -4.74 8.19 -14.16
C GLU A 113 -5.60 9.09 -13.28
N ALA A 114 -6.80 8.61 -12.91
CA ALA A 114 -7.74 9.36 -12.09
C ALA A 114 -7.21 9.63 -10.66
N VAL A 115 -6.61 8.63 -10.01
CA VAL A 115 -5.96 8.80 -8.69
C VAL A 115 -4.80 9.80 -8.77
N THR A 116 -4.03 9.78 -9.87
CA THR A 116 -2.91 10.71 -10.05
C THR A 116 -3.41 12.13 -10.29
N ALA A 117 -4.45 12.31 -11.10
CA ALA A 117 -5.08 13.61 -11.34
C ALA A 117 -5.66 14.21 -10.06
N ALA A 118 -6.29 13.38 -9.22
CA ALA A 118 -6.87 13.82 -7.95
C ALA A 118 -5.85 14.40 -6.94
N LYS A 119 -4.53 14.17 -7.13
CA LYS A 119 -3.47 14.77 -6.28
C LYS A 119 -3.49 16.30 -6.29
N ALA A 120 -3.90 16.91 -7.40
CA ALA A 120 -3.93 18.36 -7.55
C ALA A 120 -5.04 19.03 -6.72
N GLY A 121 -5.89 18.25 -6.04
CA GLY A 121 -7.12 18.73 -5.43
C GLY A 121 -8.20 19.01 -6.47
N GLY A 122 -9.46 19.00 -6.04
CA GLY A 122 -10.61 19.22 -6.93
C GLY A 122 -11.75 18.27 -6.63
N ASP A 123 -12.38 17.80 -7.71
CA ASP A 123 -13.57 16.96 -7.63
C ASP A 123 -13.28 15.58 -7.03
N PRO A 124 -14.23 15.00 -6.28
CA PRO A 124 -14.12 13.63 -5.78
C PRO A 124 -13.89 12.63 -6.91
N LEU A 125 -13.06 11.61 -6.66
CA LEU A 125 -12.96 10.45 -7.55
C LEU A 125 -14.30 9.69 -7.54
N VAL A 126 -15.02 9.72 -8.65
CA VAL A 126 -16.29 9.00 -8.81
C VAL A 126 -16.01 7.62 -9.39
N LEU A 127 -16.45 6.56 -8.71
CA LEU A 127 -16.29 5.18 -9.17
C LEU A 127 -17.67 4.53 -9.27
N ILE A 128 -17.94 3.79 -10.34
CA ILE A 128 -19.12 2.92 -10.40
C ILE A 128 -18.67 1.50 -10.11
N VAL A 129 -19.25 0.90 -9.08
CA VAL A 129 -18.95 -0.47 -8.65
C VAL A 129 -20.20 -1.34 -8.70
N ARG A 130 -20.03 -2.65 -8.85
CA ARG A 130 -21.11 -3.64 -8.91
C ARG A 130 -20.89 -4.77 -7.91
N ASN A 131 -21.97 -5.21 -7.28
CA ASN A 131 -22.01 -6.44 -6.48
C ASN A 131 -23.31 -7.19 -6.79
N GLY A 132 -23.19 -8.37 -7.42
CA GLY A 132 -24.35 -9.06 -7.99
C GLY A 132 -25.02 -8.16 -9.01
N ASP A 133 -26.31 -7.85 -8.85
CA ASP A 133 -27.04 -6.95 -9.76
C ASP A 133 -27.16 -5.51 -9.25
N ARG A 134 -26.47 -5.18 -8.15
CA ARG A 134 -26.51 -3.84 -7.55
C ARG A 134 -25.31 -3.02 -8.00
N PHE A 135 -25.59 -1.81 -8.49
CA PHE A 135 -24.58 -0.80 -8.77
C PHE A 135 -24.56 0.25 -7.67
N ARG A 136 -23.38 0.81 -7.40
CA ARG A 136 -23.19 1.94 -6.48
C ARG A 136 -22.17 2.90 -7.06
N THR A 137 -22.36 4.17 -6.73
CA THR A 137 -21.41 5.25 -6.95
C THR A 137 -20.81 5.71 -5.63
#